data_AF-A0A7J7Q7W7-F1
#
_entry.id   AF-A0A7J7Q7W7-F1
#
_cell.length_a   1.000
_cell.length_b   1.000
_cell.length_c   1.000
_cell.angle_alpha   90.00
_cell.angle_beta   90.00
_cell.angle_gamma   90.00
#
_symmetry.space_group_name_H-M   'P 1'
#
loop_
_entity.id
_entity.type
_entity.pdbx_description
1 polymer ?
#
loop_
_entity_poly.entity_id
_entity_poly.type
_entity_poly.pdbx_seq_one_letter_code
_entity_poly.pdbx_strand_id
1 'polypeptide(L)'
;MDAALGQSPASRAISSSSSSKSSGASGTCSPQQQPNITQLYADGLQLCRALVAAAPLPLVCNNPSCENLTGATEAGVATKLCAGCRCRYCSAACQAADWRRHKKACKAMAAAGLVCR
;
A
#
# COMPACT_ATOMS: atom_id res chain seq x y z
N MET A 1 31.95 35.49 25.60
CA MET A 1 31.85 34.08 25.15
C MET A 1 30.39 33.87 24.75
N ASP A 2 29.84 34.65 23.81
CA ASP A 2 30.11 34.59 22.35
C ASP A 2 30.03 33.14 21.86
N ALA A 3 29.20 32.74 20.89
CA ALA A 3 28.56 33.49 19.83
C ALA A 3 27.28 32.78 19.34
N ALA A 4 26.49 33.56 18.59
CA ALA A 4 25.37 33.15 17.76
C ALA A 4 25.80 32.26 16.57
N LEU A 5 24.83 32.00 15.68
CA LEU A 5 24.89 31.41 14.32
C LEU A 5 24.47 29.93 14.27
N GLY A 6 23.55 29.49 13.40
CA GLY A 6 22.94 30.19 12.28
C GLY A 6 21.78 29.38 11.69
N GLN A 7 20.77 30.12 11.24
CA GLN A 7 19.70 29.62 10.38
C GLN A 7 20.14 29.64 8.90
N SER A 8 19.47 28.79 8.12
CA SER A 8 19.23 28.88 6.67
C SER A 8 20.36 28.36 5.74
N PRO A 9 20.03 27.93 4.50
CA PRO A 9 19.55 28.84 3.47
C PRO A 9 18.25 28.41 2.78
N ALA A 10 17.41 29.41 2.56
CA ALA A 10 16.57 29.48 1.39
C ALA A 10 17.47 29.52 0.13
N SER A 11 17.15 28.68 -0.86
CA SER A 11 17.71 28.80 -2.21
C SER A 11 16.66 29.38 -3.14
N ARG A 12 17.06 30.51 -3.73
CA ARG A 12 16.37 31.44 -4.63
C ARG A 12 15.99 30.76 -5.95
N ALA A 13 14.76 30.97 -6.39
CA ALA A 13 14.34 31.84 -7.50
C ALA A 13 14.71 31.37 -8.91
N ILE A 14 13.68 31.17 -9.74
CA ILE A 14 13.72 31.52 -11.17
C ILE A 14 12.34 32.00 -11.61
N SER A 15 12.33 33.25 -12.07
CA SER A 15 11.33 33.93 -12.88
C SER A 15 10.85 33.01 -14.03
N SER A 16 9.63 33.13 -14.56
CA SER A 16 9.29 34.17 -15.53
C SER A 16 7.80 34.08 -15.86
N SER A 17 7.00 35.05 -15.45
CA SER A 17 5.61 35.18 -15.90
C SER A 17 5.59 36.05 -17.15
N SER A 18 5.64 35.42 -18.32
CA SER A 18 5.40 36.09 -19.59
C SER A 18 3.92 36.42 -19.71
N SER A 19 3.61 37.71 -19.66
CA SER A 19 2.27 38.25 -19.94
C SER A 19 1.96 38.09 -21.42
N SER A 20 1.06 37.17 -21.76
CA SER A 20 0.40 37.14 -23.06
C SER A 20 -1.09 37.33 -22.84
N LYS A 21 -1.58 38.54 -23.09
CA LYS A 21 -3.02 38.78 -23.29
C LYS A 21 -3.36 38.28 -24.69
N SER A 22 -4.34 37.38 -24.80
CA SER A 22 -5.07 37.17 -26.05
C SER A 22 -6.54 36.92 -25.73
N SER A 23 -7.36 37.90 -26.10
CA SER A 23 -8.80 37.82 -26.17
C SER A 23 -9.20 36.78 -27.22
N GLY A 24 -10.23 35.99 -26.93
CA GLY A 24 -10.82 35.06 -27.88
C GLY A 24 -11.91 34.23 -27.21
N ALA A 25 -13.12 34.79 -27.13
CA ALA A 25 -14.30 34.01 -26.80
C ALA A 25 -14.57 33.04 -27.97
N SER A 26 -14.44 31.74 -27.73
CA SER A 26 -14.88 30.67 -28.63
C SER A 26 -15.05 29.40 -27.80
N GLY A 27 -16.14 28.69 -28.07
CA GLY A 27 -16.79 27.74 -27.15
C GLY A 27 -15.88 26.81 -26.35
N THR A 28 -16.12 26.74 -25.05
CA THR A 28 -15.55 25.70 -24.20
C THR A 28 -16.31 24.40 -24.46
N CYS A 29 -15.95 23.69 -25.53
CA CYS A 29 -16.09 22.25 -25.50
C CYS A 29 -15.02 21.76 -24.52
N SER A 30 -15.46 21.23 -23.37
CA SER A 30 -14.57 20.65 -22.38
C SER A 30 -13.69 19.61 -23.08
N PRO A 31 -12.35 19.74 -23.09
CA PRO A 31 -11.52 18.65 -23.53
C PRO A 31 -11.77 17.52 -22.54
N GLN A 32 -12.40 16.45 -23.01
CA GLN A 32 -12.48 15.20 -22.28
C GLN A 32 -11.04 14.69 -22.15
N GLN A 33 -10.38 15.11 -21.07
CA GLN A 33 -9.02 14.71 -20.75
C GLN A 33 -9.04 13.22 -20.50
N GLN A 34 -8.54 12.46 -21.47
CA GLN A 34 -8.35 11.02 -21.37
C GLN A 34 -7.56 10.73 -20.09
N PRO A 35 -8.03 9.85 -19.21
CA PRO A 35 -7.28 9.52 -18.01
C PRO A 35 -5.93 8.91 -18.41
N ASN A 36 -4.86 9.54 -17.93
CA ASN A 36 -3.52 8.95 -18.01
C ASN A 36 -3.51 7.71 -17.11
N ILE A 37 -3.56 6.52 -17.72
CA ILE A 37 -3.62 5.23 -17.01
C ILE A 37 -2.46 5.09 -16.03
N THR A 38 -1.27 5.58 -16.38
CA THR A 38 -0.09 5.56 -15.51
C THR A 38 -0.32 6.40 -14.25
N GLN A 39 -0.93 7.58 -14.40
CA GLN A 39 -1.25 8.45 -13.27
C GLN A 39 -2.29 7.79 -12.35
N LEU A 40 -3.35 7.22 -12.92
CA LEU A 40 -4.38 6.50 -12.14
C LEU A 40 -3.79 5.33 -11.35
N TYR A 41 -2.85 4.58 -11.95
CA TYR A 41 -2.18 3.49 -11.27
C TYR A 41 -1.30 3.99 -10.10
N ALA A 42 -0.55 5.07 -10.32
CA ALA A 42 0.28 5.69 -9.28
C ALA A 42 -0.57 6.20 -8.10
N ASP A 43 -1.68 6.88 -8.40
CA ASP A 43 -2.61 7.38 -7.39
C ASP A 43 -3.25 6.24 -6.59
N GLY A 44 -3.64 5.15 -7.27
CA GLY A 44 -4.15 3.95 -6.62
C GLY A 44 -3.15 3.32 -5.65
N LEU A 45 -1.87 3.19 -6.03
CA LEU A 45 -0.82 2.71 -5.13
C LEU A 45 -0.61 3.64 -3.94
N GLN A 46 -0.67 4.96 -4.16
CA GLN A 46 -0.50 5.93 -3.10
C GLN A 46 -1.65 5.90 -2.09
N LEU A 47 -2.88 5.75 -2.57
CA LEU A 47 -4.06 5.54 -1.71
C LEU A 47 -3.90 4.28 -0.85
N CYS A 48 -3.52 3.15 -1.46
CA CYS A 48 -3.28 1.91 -0.73
C CYS A 48 -2.24 2.08 0.38
N ARG A 49 -1.13 2.79 0.11
CA ARG A 49 -0.09 3.07 1.12
C ARG A 49 -0.63 3.91 2.27
N ALA A 50 -1.39 4.97 1.97
CA ALA A 50 -1.97 5.85 2.98
C ALA A 50 -2.94 5.09 3.89
N LEU A 51 -3.78 4.22 3.33
CA LEU A 51 -4.71 3.39 4.09
C LEU A 51 -3.99 2.42 5.04
N VAL A 52 -2.95 1.72 4.55
CA VAL A 52 -2.16 0.80 5.38
C VAL A 52 -1.41 1.55 6.50
N ALA A 53 -0.95 2.77 6.25
CA ALA A 53 -0.28 3.59 7.26
C ALA A 53 -1.25 4.11 8.34
N ALA A 54 -2.47 4.51 7.94
CA ALA A 54 -3.45 5.07 8.87
C ALA A 54 -4.13 4.00 9.75
N ALA A 55 -4.29 2.79 9.22
CA ALA A 55 -4.84 1.65 9.94
C ALA A 55 -4.00 0.41 9.61
N PRO A 56 -2.92 0.13 10.38
CA PRO A 56 -2.13 -1.07 10.20
C PRO A 56 -3.07 -2.29 10.26
N LEU A 57 -3.17 -3.00 9.14
CA LEU A 57 -4.04 -4.17 9.07
C LEU A 57 -3.56 -5.18 10.13
N PRO A 58 -4.45 -5.66 11.02
CA PRO A 58 -4.07 -6.67 11.99
C PRO A 58 -3.56 -7.91 11.25
N LEU A 59 -2.68 -8.68 11.89
CA LEU A 59 -2.20 -9.94 11.33
C LEU A 59 -3.36 -10.93 11.24
N VAL A 60 -4.02 -10.98 10.08
CA VAL A 60 -5.21 -11.79 9.82
C VAL A 60 -4.86 -13.24 9.47
N CYS A 61 -5.82 -14.13 9.69
CA CYS A 61 -5.78 -15.50 9.18
C CYS A 61 -5.68 -15.48 7.64
N ASN A 62 -4.78 -16.29 7.07
CA ASN A 62 -4.58 -16.36 5.61
C ASN A 62 -5.72 -17.07 4.88
N ASN A 63 -6.62 -17.77 5.58
CA ASN A 63 -7.81 -18.38 4.98
C ASN A 63 -8.85 -17.28 4.65
N PRO A 64 -9.15 -17.00 3.37
CA PRO A 64 -10.07 -15.93 2.98
C PRO A 64 -11.53 -16.22 3.33
N SER A 65 -11.85 -17.49 3.62
CA SER A 65 -13.18 -17.92 4.09
C SER A 65 -13.24 -17.99 5.62
N CYS A 66 -12.27 -17.43 6.34
CA CYS A 66 -12.26 -17.40 7.80
C CYS A 66 -13.24 -16.34 8.32
N GLU A 67 -14.30 -16.78 9.00
CA GLU A 67 -15.29 -15.91 9.64
C GLU A 67 -14.90 -15.55 11.09
N ASN A 68 -13.81 -16.12 11.60
CA ASN A 68 -13.29 -15.78 12.91
C ASN A 68 -12.59 -14.42 12.87
N LEU A 69 -13.34 -13.38 13.23
CA LEU A 69 -12.89 -11.99 13.35
C LEU A 69 -12.28 -11.68 14.72
N THR A 70 -12.27 -12.64 15.63
CA THR A 70 -11.81 -12.47 17.02
C THR A 70 -10.28 -12.26 17.13
N GLY A 71 -9.55 -12.38 16.02
CA GLY A 71 -8.08 -12.25 15.94
C GLY A 71 -7.53 -10.84 15.70
N ALA A 72 -8.34 -9.79 15.79
CA ALA A 72 -7.87 -8.40 15.68
C ALA A 72 -7.25 -7.85 16.98
N THR A 73 -7.37 -8.56 18.10
CA THR A 73 -6.76 -8.18 19.38
C THR A 73 -5.56 -9.10 19.69
N GLU A 74 -4.46 -8.49 20.14
CA GLU A 74 -3.09 -9.04 20.21
C GLU A 74 -2.92 -10.37 20.98
N ALA A 75 -3.95 -10.86 21.68
CA ALA A 75 -3.84 -12.00 22.59
C ALA A 75 -4.49 -13.31 22.07
N GLY A 76 -5.19 -13.31 20.93
CA GLY A 76 -5.98 -14.46 20.52
C GLY A 76 -5.89 -14.80 19.03
N VAL A 77 -5.40 -16.00 18.73
CA VAL A 77 -5.80 -16.79 17.54
C VAL A 77 -5.07 -16.52 16.20
N ALA A 78 -3.74 -16.47 16.19
CA ALA A 78 -2.94 -16.83 15.00
C ALA A 78 -1.61 -17.52 15.35
N THR A 79 -1.68 -18.65 16.06
CA THR A 79 -0.50 -19.39 16.54
C THR A 79 -0.02 -20.48 15.57
N LYS A 80 -0.73 -20.72 14.46
CA LYS A 80 -0.32 -21.74 13.47
C LYS A 80 0.33 -21.07 12.26
N LEU A 81 1.61 -21.38 12.08
CA LEU A 81 2.38 -20.99 10.91
C LEU A 81 2.45 -22.18 9.96
N CYS A 82 2.25 -21.91 8.67
CA CYS A 82 2.56 -22.91 7.65
C CYS A 82 4.04 -23.30 7.74
N ALA A 83 4.35 -24.60 7.79
CA ALA A 83 5.73 -25.07 7.96
C ALA A 83 6.65 -24.67 6.79
N GLY A 84 6.11 -24.47 5.59
CA GLY A 84 6.89 -24.06 4.41
C GLY A 84 7.13 -22.55 4.37
N CYS A 85 6.06 -21.78 4.25
CA CYS A 85 6.13 -20.35 3.96
C CYS A 85 5.76 -19.44 5.12
N ARG A 86 5.43 -20.01 6.29
CA ARG A 86 5.11 -19.29 7.53
C ARG A 86 3.89 -18.37 7.47
N CYS A 87 2.99 -18.49 6.48
CA CYS A 87 1.72 -17.75 6.51
C CYS A 87 0.91 -18.15 7.75
N ARG A 88 0.20 -17.18 8.31
CA ARG A 88 -0.53 -17.31 9.58
C ARG A 88 -1.91 -17.88 9.37
N TYR A 89 -2.32 -18.78 10.25
CA TYR A 89 -3.67 -19.28 10.33
C TYR A 89 -4.14 -19.28 11.79
N CYS A 90 -5.44 -19.03 11.97
CA CYS A 90 -6.07 -19.08 13.28
C CYS A 90 -6.17 -20.53 13.82
N SER A 91 -6.19 -21.52 12.92
CA SER A 91 -6.27 -22.94 13.25
C SER A 91 -5.69 -23.82 12.13
N ALA A 92 -5.39 -25.08 12.45
CA ALA A 92 -5.04 -26.08 11.44
C ALA A 92 -6.20 -26.34 10.45
N ALA A 93 -7.45 -26.23 10.91
CA ALA A 93 -8.63 -26.37 10.05
C ALA A 93 -8.66 -25.28 8.96
N CYS A 94 -8.38 -24.03 9.32
CA CYS A 94 -8.27 -22.94 8.34
C CYS A 94 -7.11 -23.13 7.37
N GLN A 95 -5.96 -23.64 7.85
CA GLN A 95 -4.85 -23.98 6.97
C GLN A 95 -5.22 -25.09 5.97
N ALA A 96 -5.88 -26.15 6.44
CA ALA A 96 -6.30 -27.26 5.60
C ALA A 96 -7.36 -26.85 4.57
N ALA A 97 -8.34 -26.04 4.98
CA ALA A 97 -9.39 -25.52 4.10
C ALA A 97 -8.81 -24.65 2.97
N ASP A 98 -7.82 -23.82 3.27
CA ASP A 98 -7.15 -22.95 2.29
C ASP A 98 -6.11 -23.69 1.42
N TRP A 99 -5.76 -24.94 1.75
CA TRP A 99 -4.63 -25.64 1.15
C TRP A 99 -4.67 -25.70 -0.38
N ARG A 100 -5.86 -25.91 -0.96
CA ARG A 100 -6.03 -25.97 -2.41
C ARG A 100 -5.53 -24.70 -3.11
N ARG A 101 -5.83 -23.52 -2.56
CA ARG A 101 -5.37 -22.22 -3.06
C ARG A 101 -3.92 -21.96 -2.67
N HIS A 102 -3.56 -22.25 -1.43
CA HIS A 102 -2.27 -21.92 -0.82
C HIS A 102 -1.08 -22.73 -1.39
N LYS A 103 -1.28 -24.01 -1.71
CA LYS A 103 -0.22 -24.99 -2.02
C LYS A 103 0.78 -24.51 -3.07
N LYS A 104 0.30 -23.95 -4.18
CA LYS A 104 1.17 -23.50 -5.29
C LYS A 104 2.07 -22.34 -4.85
N ALA A 105 1.49 -21.32 -4.21
CA ALA A 105 2.21 -20.18 -3.70
C ALA A 105 3.19 -20.57 -2.57
N CYS A 106 2.78 -21.46 -1.67
CA CYS A 106 3.62 -21.97 -0.59
C CYS A 106 4.90 -22.60 -1.14
N LYS A 107 4.80 -23.45 -2.17
CA LYS A 107 5.97 -24.09 -2.78
C LYS A 107 6.89 -23.09 -3.47
N ALA A 108 6.32 -22.14 -4.20
CA ALA A 108 7.10 -21.11 -4.89
C ALA A 108 7.88 -20.23 -3.90
N MET A 109 7.25 -19.82 -2.79
CA MET A 109 7.95 -19.05 -1.75
C MET A 109 9.02 -19.87 -1.06
N ALA A 110 8.74 -21.13 -0.69
CA ALA A 110 9.72 -22.00 -0.06
C ALA A 110 10.96 -22.22 -0.97
N ALA A 111 10.74 -22.43 -2.27
CA ALA A 111 11.82 -22.56 -3.25
C ALA A 111 12.65 -21.28 -3.40
N ALA A 112 12.02 -20.11 -3.24
CA ALA A 112 12.68 -18.81 -3.28
C ALA A 112 13.31 -18.38 -1.94
N GLY A 113 13.21 -19.19 -0.88
CA GLY A 113 13.66 -18.80 0.46
C GLY A 113 12.85 -17.64 1.07
N LEU A 114 11.63 -17.41 0.59
CA LEU A 114 10.74 -16.34 1.03
C LEU A 114 9.74 -16.83 2.07
N VAL A 115 9.22 -15.90 2.87
CA VAL A 115 8.21 -16.14 3.90
C VAL A 115 7.08 -15.12 3.79
N CYS A 116 5.86 -15.52 4.15
CA CYS A 116 4.75 -14.60 4.38
C CYS A 116 5.10 -13.68 5.56
N ARG A 117 5.25 -12.39 5.31
CA ARG A 117 5.37 -11.36 6.35
C ARG A 117 4.02 -10.73 6.62
#